data_AF-A0A423U5Q4-F1
#
_entry.id   AF-A0A423U5Q4-F1
#
_cell.length_a   1.000
_cell.length_b   1.000
_cell.length_c   1.000
_cell.angle_alpha   90.00
_cell.angle_beta   90.00
_cell.angle_gamma   90.00
#
_symmetry.space_group_name_H-M   'P 1'
#
loop_
_entity.id
_entity.type
_entity.pdbx_description
1 polymer ?
#
loop_
_entity_poly.entity_id
_entity_poly.type
_entity_poly.pdbx_seq_one_letter_code
_entity_poly.pdbx_strand_id
1 'polypeptide(L)'
;MATNGDGGARRAAARVAGDNARRDRVPFGLLFFFHPHLSSVSLFSSPYSSPSLCLFLVYFVALLPDFFFWRASSAAILAVRILLSGWEGEPPFPPGRSKETAFIYAVTSAGVVHAVTQACSSGNLTDCSCDMSKQGLDNLRFGIQFARQFVDAPEKERHKKFKRVRNLMNLHNNEAGREAISRLMKMQCRCHGVSGSCELKTCWRSIPTFSAVGDYLKDKYNGARQYKRKKRSRSSRRRDRSRGRRKRRSRRNRRFPVGKDELVHIHKSPNYCVKDPKKGILGTYGRYCNKTSRGADSCDLLCCGRGYNTQVVRYVERCHCKFVWCCYVKCKTCVTNVDVHTCK
;
A
#
# COMPACT_ATOMS: atom_id res chain seq x y z
N MET A 1 55.92 2.64 -20.73
CA MET A 1 56.54 3.95 -21.07
C MET A 1 56.64 3.98 -22.58
N ALA A 2 55.65 4.57 -23.26
CA ALA A 2 55.59 5.98 -23.70
C ALA A 2 56.00 6.01 -25.19
N THR A 3 55.34 6.63 -26.18
CA THR A 3 54.39 7.76 -26.34
C THR A 3 53.68 7.60 -27.71
N ASN A 4 52.36 7.74 -27.89
CA ASN A 4 51.52 8.93 -28.14
C ASN A 4 51.81 9.81 -29.38
N GLY A 5 50.74 10.05 -30.17
CA GLY A 5 50.49 11.19 -31.07
C GLY A 5 50.61 10.86 -32.57
N ASP A 6 49.83 11.40 -33.51
CA ASP A 6 48.61 12.23 -33.53
C ASP A 6 48.17 12.27 -35.01
N GLY A 7 46.89 12.50 -35.33
CA GLY A 7 46.44 12.51 -36.72
C GLY A 7 44.97 12.90 -36.89
N GLY A 8 44.71 14.20 -37.01
CA GLY A 8 43.39 14.77 -37.19
C GLY A 8 42.85 14.71 -38.62
N ALA A 9 41.52 14.77 -38.75
CA ALA A 9 40.84 15.27 -39.94
C ALA A 9 39.45 15.82 -39.56
N ARG A 10 39.23 17.10 -39.85
CA ARG A 10 37.94 17.80 -39.81
C ARG A 10 37.09 17.42 -41.02
N ARG A 11 35.76 17.39 -40.88
CA ARG A 11 34.80 17.78 -41.94
C ARG A 11 33.47 18.26 -41.33
N ALA A 12 32.84 19.17 -42.06
CA ALA A 12 31.87 20.15 -41.60
C ALA A 12 30.43 19.88 -42.08
N ALA A 13 29.49 20.55 -41.41
CA ALA A 13 28.24 21.16 -41.89
C ALA A 13 27.11 20.31 -42.53
N ALA A 14 25.91 20.42 -41.94
CA ALA A 14 24.68 20.79 -42.65
C ALA A 14 23.57 21.22 -41.66
N ARG A 15 23.05 22.45 -41.83
CA ARG A 15 21.76 22.94 -41.32
C ARG A 15 20.80 23.02 -42.50
N VAL A 16 19.54 22.61 -42.34
CA VAL A 16 18.40 23.07 -43.15
C VAL A 16 17.16 23.18 -42.25
N ALA A 17 16.56 24.38 -42.23
CA ALA A 17 15.22 24.70 -41.73
C ALA A 17 14.19 24.22 -42.78
N GLY A 18 12.99 23.73 -42.50
CA GLY A 18 11.91 24.20 -41.64
C GLY A 18 10.63 24.06 -42.49
N ASP A 19 9.49 23.66 -41.92
CA ASP A 19 8.19 23.97 -42.53
C ASP A 19 7.03 23.80 -41.55
N ASN A 20 6.06 24.70 -41.69
CA ASN A 20 4.96 24.99 -40.79
C ASN A 20 3.66 24.73 -41.58
N ALA A 21 2.82 23.78 -41.15
CA ALA A 21 1.52 23.55 -41.78
C ALA A 21 0.42 23.37 -40.71
N ARG A 22 -0.58 24.26 -40.78
CA ARG A 22 -1.86 24.23 -40.06
C ARG A 22 -2.90 23.41 -40.83
N ARG A 23 -3.97 23.04 -40.09
CA ARG A 23 -5.32 22.58 -40.54
C ARG A 23 -5.39 21.08 -40.93
N ASP A 24 -6.35 20.25 -40.53
CA ASP A 24 -7.78 20.43 -40.23
C ASP A 24 -8.34 19.40 -39.20
N ARG A 25 -9.50 19.72 -38.62
CA ARG A 25 -10.39 18.80 -37.87
C ARG A 25 -11.46 18.25 -38.81
N VAL A 26 -11.69 16.93 -38.85
CA VAL A 26 -13.01 16.27 -39.13
C VAL A 26 -13.02 14.86 -38.48
N PRO A 27 -14.15 14.32 -37.98
CA PRO A 27 -14.20 13.22 -37.01
C PRO A 27 -14.47 11.86 -37.64
N PHE A 28 -14.01 10.78 -37.00
CA PHE A 28 -14.48 9.43 -37.30
C PHE A 28 -14.64 8.63 -35.99
N GLY A 29 -15.87 8.21 -35.72
CA GLY A 29 -16.14 7.10 -34.82
C GLY A 29 -15.82 5.78 -35.50
N LEU A 30 -15.53 4.75 -34.70
CA LEU A 30 -15.57 3.37 -35.16
C LEU A 30 -15.91 2.43 -34.01
N LEU A 31 -17.06 1.76 -34.20
CA LEU A 31 -17.48 0.51 -33.60
C LEU A 31 -16.45 -0.58 -33.87
N PHE A 32 -16.24 -1.50 -32.92
CA PHE A 32 -15.68 -2.82 -33.25
C PHE A 32 -16.43 -3.95 -32.52
N PHE A 33 -16.80 -4.93 -33.34
CA PHE A 33 -17.46 -6.18 -33.04
C PHE A 33 -16.54 -7.16 -32.32
N PHE A 34 -17.12 -7.97 -31.44
CA PHE A 34 -16.49 -9.14 -30.83
C PHE A 34 -16.51 -10.32 -31.81
N HIS A 35 -15.37 -11.00 -31.99
CA HIS A 35 -15.35 -12.44 -32.33
C HIS A 35 -14.18 -13.14 -31.62
N PRO A 36 -14.39 -14.31 -30.97
CA PRO A 36 -13.39 -14.93 -30.12
C PRO A 36 -12.62 -16.01 -30.88
N HIS A 37 -11.32 -15.83 -31.05
CA HIS A 37 -10.26 -16.86 -31.08
C HIS A 37 -9.00 -16.24 -31.68
N LEU A 38 -7.99 -15.95 -30.85
CA LEU A 38 -6.56 -16.04 -31.18
C LEU A 38 -5.73 -15.59 -29.97
N SER A 39 -4.96 -16.54 -29.45
CA SER A 39 -4.04 -16.40 -28.34
C SER A 39 -2.72 -15.80 -28.85
N SER A 40 -2.58 -14.48 -28.80
CA SER A 40 -1.28 -13.75 -28.75
C SER A 40 -1.51 -12.26 -28.91
N VAL A 41 -1.13 -11.47 -27.89
CA VAL A 41 -0.99 -10.02 -28.05
C VAL A 41 0.47 -9.67 -27.80
N SER A 42 1.20 -9.45 -28.89
CA SER A 42 2.51 -8.81 -28.87
C SER A 42 2.31 -7.32 -28.62
N LEU A 43 2.79 -6.81 -27.47
CA LEU A 43 2.77 -5.38 -27.17
C LEU A 43 3.97 -4.71 -27.85
N PHE A 44 3.73 -4.02 -28.97
CA PHE A 44 4.65 -3.01 -29.48
C PHE A 44 4.56 -1.75 -28.61
N SER A 45 5.67 -1.38 -27.99
CA SER A 45 5.83 -0.16 -27.21
C SER A 45 5.89 1.06 -28.15
N SER A 46 4.87 1.93 -28.10
CA SER A 46 4.97 3.29 -28.67
C SER A 46 4.99 4.33 -27.54
N PRO A 47 5.92 5.31 -27.57
CA PRO A 47 6.17 6.21 -26.44
C PRO A 47 5.14 7.35 -26.26
N TYR A 48 4.00 7.29 -26.96
CA TYR A 48 2.91 8.27 -26.82
C TYR A 48 1.57 7.56 -26.62
N SER A 49 1.42 6.92 -25.45
CA SER A 49 0.13 6.37 -25.02
C SER A 49 -0.56 7.34 -24.07
N SER A 50 -1.64 7.94 -24.55
CA SER A 50 -2.55 8.82 -23.81
C SER A 50 -2.97 8.22 -22.45
N PRO A 51 -3.17 9.05 -21.39
CA PRO A 51 -3.46 8.59 -20.02
C PRO A 51 -4.71 7.70 -19.89
N SER A 52 -5.58 7.69 -20.90
CA SER A 52 -6.76 6.83 -20.97
C SER A 52 -6.45 5.34 -21.18
N LEU A 53 -5.33 4.98 -21.82
CA LEU A 53 -4.96 3.58 -22.07
C LEU A 53 -4.37 2.89 -20.83
N CYS A 54 -3.63 3.64 -19.99
CA CYS A 54 -3.18 3.15 -18.68
C CYS A 54 -4.35 2.88 -17.72
N LEU A 55 -5.42 3.67 -17.80
CA LEU A 55 -6.63 3.47 -17.00
C LEU A 55 -7.39 2.20 -17.42
N PHE A 56 -7.39 1.87 -18.72
CA PHE A 56 -8.03 0.66 -19.25
C PHE A 56 -7.32 -0.64 -18.85
N LEU A 57 -5.98 -0.65 -18.82
CA LEU A 57 -5.20 -1.82 -18.40
C LEU A 57 -5.35 -2.13 -16.90
N VAL A 58 -5.47 -1.10 -16.06
CA VAL A 58 -5.75 -1.27 -14.62
C VAL A 58 -7.15 -1.83 -14.37
N TYR A 59 -8.12 -1.45 -15.21
CA TYR A 59 -9.50 -1.97 -15.16
C TYR A 59 -9.56 -3.47 -15.49
N PHE A 60 -8.76 -3.93 -16.47
CA PHE A 60 -8.77 -5.33 -16.92
C PHE A 60 -8.08 -6.27 -15.93
N VAL A 61 -7.00 -5.84 -15.27
CA VAL A 61 -6.32 -6.64 -14.23
C VAL A 61 -7.15 -6.77 -12.95
N ALA A 62 -7.96 -5.76 -12.62
CA ALA A 62 -8.83 -5.77 -11.43
C ALA A 62 -10.12 -6.60 -11.60
N LEU A 63 -10.44 -7.04 -12.81
CA LEU A 63 -11.62 -7.84 -13.14
C LEU A 63 -11.29 -9.30 -13.49
N LEU A 64 -10.04 -9.74 -13.33
CA LEU A 64 -9.70 -11.15 -13.46
C LEU A 64 -10.41 -11.96 -12.36
N PRO A 65 -11.18 -13.00 -12.71
CA PRO A 65 -12.08 -13.71 -11.80
C PRO A 65 -11.39 -14.47 -10.65
N ASP A 66 -10.06 -14.63 -10.68
CA ASP A 66 -9.32 -15.46 -9.72
C ASP A 66 -8.91 -14.75 -8.42
N PHE A 67 -9.31 -13.47 -8.21
CA PHE A 67 -8.97 -12.69 -7.01
C PHE A 67 -9.99 -12.77 -5.86
N PHE A 68 -10.98 -13.67 -5.93
CA PHE A 68 -12.02 -13.82 -4.92
C PHE A 68 -11.72 -14.91 -3.88
N PHE A 69 -10.74 -14.66 -2.99
CA PHE A 69 -10.70 -15.35 -1.69
C PHE A 69 -10.05 -14.48 -0.60
N TRP A 70 -10.55 -13.25 -0.44
CA TRP A 70 -10.41 -12.54 0.83
C TRP A 70 -11.64 -11.68 1.06
N ARG A 71 -12.29 -11.81 2.23
CA ARG A 71 -13.29 -10.84 2.71
C ARG A 71 -12.58 -9.52 3.02
N ALA A 72 -12.16 -8.80 1.98
CA ALA A 72 -11.75 -7.42 2.06
C ALA A 72 -13.03 -6.58 2.13
N SER A 73 -13.56 -6.39 3.33
CA SER A 73 -14.65 -5.47 3.62
C SER A 73 -14.33 -4.10 3.05
N SER A 74 -14.96 -3.74 1.92
CA SER A 74 -15.14 -2.41 1.31
C SER A 74 -13.91 -1.52 1.06
N ALA A 75 -12.77 -1.74 1.69
CA ALA A 75 -11.65 -0.82 1.75
C ALA A 75 -10.70 -0.95 0.56
N ALA A 76 -10.54 -2.15 -0.01
CA ALA A 76 -9.67 -2.38 -1.18
C ALA A 76 -10.31 -1.82 -2.47
N ILE A 77 -11.59 -2.13 -2.71
CA ILE A 77 -12.37 -1.59 -3.84
C ILE A 77 -12.49 -0.07 -3.72
N LEU A 78 -12.68 0.45 -2.50
CA LEU A 78 -12.76 1.88 -2.25
C LEU A 78 -11.39 2.57 -2.40
N ALA A 79 -10.28 1.94 -2.02
CA ALA A 79 -8.94 2.49 -2.23
C ALA A 79 -8.60 2.60 -3.72
N VAL A 80 -8.97 1.60 -4.52
CA VAL A 80 -8.78 1.63 -5.98
C VAL A 80 -9.71 2.66 -6.64
N ARG A 81 -10.99 2.75 -6.22
CA ARG A 81 -11.90 3.81 -6.68
C ARG A 81 -11.42 5.22 -6.28
N ILE A 82 -10.90 5.41 -5.06
CA ILE A 82 -10.37 6.68 -4.55
C ILE A 82 -9.16 7.17 -5.35
N LEU A 83 -8.33 6.26 -5.86
CA LEU A 83 -7.14 6.61 -6.65
C LEU A 83 -7.48 6.96 -8.11
N LEU A 84 -8.58 6.43 -8.66
CA LEU A 84 -8.97 6.58 -10.06
C LEU A 84 -9.97 7.73 -10.31
N SER A 85 -10.77 8.12 -9.33
CA SER A 85 -11.63 9.31 -9.44
C SER A 85 -10.90 10.56 -8.95
N GLY A 86 -10.37 11.36 -9.87
CA GLY A 86 -10.23 12.79 -9.61
C GLY A 86 -11.62 13.37 -9.34
N TRP A 87 -12.06 13.39 -8.08
CA TRP A 87 -13.41 13.80 -7.71
C TRP A 87 -13.40 15.07 -6.86
N GLU A 88 -13.96 16.11 -7.46
CA GLU A 88 -14.67 17.18 -6.78
C GLU A 88 -15.80 16.54 -5.96
N GLY A 89 -15.54 16.35 -4.67
CA GLY A 89 -16.44 15.67 -3.74
C GLY A 89 -15.59 14.94 -2.70
N GLU A 90 -15.45 15.53 -1.51
CA GLU A 90 -14.77 14.86 -0.40
C GLU A 90 -15.41 13.47 -0.18
N PRO A 91 -14.62 12.39 -0.08
CA PRO A 91 -15.15 11.08 0.29
C PRO A 91 -15.79 11.16 1.69
N PRO A 92 -16.73 10.27 2.04
CA PRO A 92 -17.39 10.25 3.36
C PRO A 92 -16.45 9.80 4.48
N PHE A 93 -15.15 9.68 4.23
CA PHE A 93 -14.19 9.51 5.31
C PHE A 93 -14.10 10.83 6.08
N PRO A 94 -14.28 10.80 7.41
CA PRO A 94 -14.10 12.00 8.22
C PRO A 94 -12.69 12.52 7.91
N PRO A 95 -12.42 13.84 7.96
CA PRO A 95 -11.12 14.39 7.67
C PRO A 95 -10.09 13.82 8.66
N GLY A 96 -9.55 12.66 8.28
CA GLY A 96 -8.93 11.67 9.16
C GLY A 96 -7.58 12.16 9.64
N ARG A 97 -7.51 12.58 10.90
CA ARG A 97 -6.23 12.84 11.56
C ARG A 97 -6.11 11.98 12.81
N SER A 98 -6.85 10.88 12.86
CA SER A 98 -6.89 9.94 13.97
C SER A 98 -5.83 8.86 13.81
N LYS A 99 -5.70 8.01 14.84
CA LYS A 99 -4.75 6.88 14.83
C LYS A 99 -5.03 5.90 13.71
N GLU A 100 -6.30 5.69 13.39
CA GLU A 100 -6.74 4.73 12.36
C GLU A 100 -6.32 5.22 10.98
N THR A 101 -6.42 6.53 10.72
CA THR A 101 -5.91 7.11 9.48
C THR A 101 -4.40 6.94 9.37
N ALA A 102 -3.65 7.14 10.46
CA ALA A 102 -2.20 6.95 10.45
C ALA A 102 -1.82 5.51 10.07
N PHE A 103 -2.52 4.52 10.62
CA PHE A 103 -2.34 3.12 10.26
C PHE A 103 -2.70 2.82 8.81
N ILE A 104 -3.81 3.37 8.29
CA ILE A 104 -4.23 3.19 6.88
C ILE A 104 -3.13 3.66 5.93
N TYR A 105 -2.60 4.88 6.11
CA TYR A 105 -1.52 5.39 5.26
C TYR A 105 -0.26 4.48 5.31
N ALA A 106 0.11 4.00 6.51
CA ALA A 106 1.24 3.10 6.67
C ALA A 106 1.02 1.75 5.98
N VAL A 107 -0.10 1.07 6.25
CA VAL A 107 -0.38 -0.26 5.69
C VAL A 107 -0.62 -0.20 4.19
N THR A 108 -1.25 0.86 3.66
CA THR A 108 -1.42 1.06 2.22
C THR A 108 -0.07 1.28 1.53
N SER A 109 0.80 2.14 2.08
CA SER A 109 2.13 2.32 1.49
C SER A 109 2.98 1.05 1.59
N ALA A 110 2.85 0.28 2.67
CA ALA A 110 3.50 -1.03 2.78
C ALA A 110 2.95 -2.01 1.73
N GLY A 111 1.64 -2.09 1.56
CA GLY A 111 1.00 -2.98 0.59
C GLY A 111 1.47 -2.74 -0.84
N VAL A 112 1.63 -1.46 -1.25
CA VAL A 112 2.19 -1.13 -2.56
C VAL A 112 3.62 -1.63 -2.71
N VAL A 113 4.48 -1.39 -1.71
CA VAL A 113 5.86 -1.89 -1.75
C VAL A 113 5.89 -3.42 -1.80
N HIS A 114 5.08 -4.09 -0.98
CA HIS A 114 5.02 -5.55 -0.91
C HIS A 114 4.59 -6.15 -2.26
N ALA A 115 3.51 -5.66 -2.85
CA ALA A 115 3.00 -6.13 -4.13
C ALA A 115 3.99 -5.90 -5.28
N VAL A 116 4.58 -4.70 -5.37
CA VAL A 116 5.55 -4.37 -6.43
C VAL A 116 6.83 -5.19 -6.28
N THR A 117 7.37 -5.31 -5.06
CA THR A 117 8.57 -6.10 -4.82
C THR A 117 8.34 -7.59 -5.07
N GLN A 118 7.15 -8.11 -4.75
CA GLN A 118 6.77 -9.48 -5.09
C GLN A 118 6.69 -9.69 -6.60
N ALA A 119 6.02 -8.79 -7.33
CA ALA A 119 5.90 -8.86 -8.78
C ALA A 119 7.26 -8.76 -9.50
N CYS A 120 8.17 -7.91 -8.99
CA CYS A 120 9.55 -7.87 -9.46
C CYS A 120 10.26 -9.20 -9.23
N SER A 121 10.16 -9.75 -8.02
CA SER A 121 10.85 -10.99 -7.65
C SER A 121 10.33 -12.21 -8.41
N SER A 122 9.09 -12.18 -8.91
CA SER A 122 8.52 -13.23 -9.76
C SER A 122 8.79 -13.02 -11.26
N GLY A 123 9.45 -11.93 -11.67
CA GLY A 123 9.71 -11.62 -13.08
C GLY A 123 8.49 -11.11 -13.84
N ASN A 124 7.43 -10.68 -13.16
CA ASN A 124 6.21 -10.16 -13.80
C ASN A 124 6.33 -8.71 -14.28
N LEU A 125 7.44 -8.04 -13.99
CA LEU A 125 7.66 -6.63 -14.34
C LEU A 125 9.01 -6.47 -15.04
N THR A 126 8.98 -5.87 -16.23
CA THR A 126 10.16 -5.67 -17.09
C THR A 126 11.08 -4.56 -16.59
N ASP A 127 10.53 -3.59 -15.87
CA ASP A 127 11.24 -2.37 -15.44
C ASP A 127 12.11 -2.58 -14.19
N CYS A 128 12.07 -3.76 -13.59
CA CYS A 128 12.95 -4.16 -12.49
C CYS A 128 13.71 -5.42 -12.86
N SER A 129 15.00 -5.46 -12.50
CA SER A 129 15.88 -6.56 -12.86
C SER A 129 16.09 -7.50 -11.67
N CYS A 130 15.80 -8.79 -11.88
CA CYS A 130 16.24 -9.88 -11.01
C CYS A 130 17.71 -10.22 -11.28
N ASP A 131 18.61 -9.24 -11.16
CA ASP A 131 20.04 -9.53 -11.20
C ASP A 131 20.40 -10.30 -9.92
N MET A 132 20.68 -11.60 -10.09
CA MET A 132 21.00 -12.54 -9.01
C MET A 132 22.24 -12.11 -8.20
N SER A 133 23.06 -11.22 -8.76
CA SER A 133 24.20 -10.57 -8.09
C SER A 133 23.78 -9.74 -6.86
N LYS A 134 22.57 -9.17 -6.85
CA LYS A 134 22.11 -8.20 -5.83
C LYS A 134 20.75 -8.58 -5.23
N GLN A 135 20.67 -9.83 -4.79
CA GLN A 135 19.53 -10.48 -4.13
C GLN A 135 18.62 -9.57 -3.28
N GLY A 136 17.31 -9.59 -3.58
CA GLY A 136 16.17 -9.15 -2.73
C GLY A 136 16.07 -7.66 -2.40
N LEU A 137 17.19 -7.00 -2.12
CA LEU A 137 17.24 -5.60 -1.70
C LEU A 137 16.99 -4.64 -2.86
N ASP A 138 17.42 -4.96 -4.07
CA ASP A 138 17.19 -4.10 -5.24
C ASP A 138 15.72 -4.12 -5.69
N ASN A 139 15.06 -5.28 -5.64
CA ASN A 139 13.61 -5.39 -5.83
C ASN A 139 12.83 -4.60 -4.76
N LEU A 140 13.31 -4.62 -3.52
CA LEU A 140 12.72 -3.81 -2.46
C LEU A 140 12.91 -2.31 -2.71
N ARG A 141 14.11 -1.88 -3.11
CA ARG A 141 14.42 -0.47 -3.41
C ARG A 141 13.51 0.06 -4.52
N PHE A 142 13.32 -0.71 -5.58
CA PHE A 142 12.39 -0.38 -6.65
C PHE A 142 10.96 -0.22 -6.12
N GLY A 143 10.46 -1.20 -5.34
CA GLY A 143 9.13 -1.12 -4.73
C GLY A 143 8.94 0.10 -3.84
N ILE A 144 9.94 0.44 -3.02
CA ILE A 144 9.94 1.65 -2.18
C ILE A 144 9.89 2.91 -3.05
N GLN A 145 10.71 2.99 -4.10
CA GLN A 145 10.75 4.14 -5.00
C GLN A 145 9.42 4.34 -5.73
N PHE A 146 8.82 3.26 -6.23
CA PHE A 146 7.50 3.27 -6.84
C PHE A 146 6.45 3.80 -5.84
N ALA A 147 6.42 3.26 -4.62
CA ALA A 147 5.49 3.72 -3.58
C ALA A 147 5.72 5.20 -3.19
N ARG A 148 6.97 5.70 -3.22
CA ARG A 148 7.28 7.13 -3.00
C ARG A 148 6.78 8.03 -4.12
N GLN A 149 6.69 7.53 -5.34
CA GLN A 149 6.20 8.30 -6.49
C GLN A 149 4.68 8.26 -6.54
N PHE A 150 4.08 7.09 -6.33
CA PHE A 150 2.64 6.89 -6.43
C PHE A 150 1.88 7.37 -5.19
N VAL A 151 2.19 6.82 -4.00
CA VAL A 151 1.41 7.08 -2.77
C VAL A 151 1.63 8.48 -2.22
N ASP A 152 2.85 9.03 -2.36
CA ASP A 152 3.15 10.37 -1.83
C ASP A 152 2.81 11.51 -2.79
N ALA A 153 2.60 11.26 -4.09
CA ALA A 153 2.32 12.31 -5.08
C ALA A 153 1.19 13.27 -4.64
N PRO A 154 -0.02 12.79 -4.31
CA PRO A 154 -1.13 13.67 -3.93
C PRO A 154 -0.85 14.43 -2.63
N GLU A 155 -0.17 13.79 -1.66
CA GLU A 155 0.17 14.40 -0.38
C GLU A 155 1.25 15.48 -0.52
N LYS A 156 2.27 15.24 -1.36
CA LYS A 156 3.33 16.20 -1.67
C LYS A 156 2.77 17.44 -2.36
N GLU A 157 1.87 17.26 -3.34
CA GLU A 157 1.26 18.36 -4.07
C GLU A 157 0.40 19.23 -3.15
N ARG A 158 -0.50 18.62 -2.36
CA ARG A 158 -1.33 19.34 -1.39
C ARG A 158 -0.49 20.03 -0.31
N HIS A 159 0.60 19.39 0.14
CA HIS A 159 1.52 20.01 1.09
C HIS A 159 2.25 21.23 0.50
N LYS A 160 2.69 21.16 -0.76
CA LYS A 160 3.31 22.30 -1.45
C LYS A 160 2.34 23.48 -1.55
N LYS A 161 1.07 23.22 -1.90
CA LYS A 161 0.03 24.24 -2.07
C LYS A 161 -0.41 24.86 -0.74
N PHE A 162 -0.74 24.04 0.26
CA PHE A 162 -1.41 24.51 1.48
C PHE A 162 -0.55 24.46 2.76
N LYS A 163 0.65 23.86 2.72
CA LYS A 163 1.56 23.70 3.88
C LYS A 163 0.86 23.14 5.14
N ARG A 164 -0.13 22.26 4.94
CA ARG A 164 -0.92 21.66 6.02
C ARG A 164 -0.12 20.58 6.73
N VAL A 165 -0.10 20.63 8.06
CA VAL A 165 0.57 19.64 8.93
C VAL A 165 0.04 18.21 8.68
N ARG A 166 -1.23 18.06 8.30
CA ARG A 166 -1.85 16.77 7.94
C ARG A 166 -1.08 16.06 6.82
N ASN A 167 -0.75 16.75 5.73
CA ASN A 167 -0.08 16.10 4.61
C ASN A 167 1.32 15.63 5.00
N LEU A 168 2.02 16.40 5.85
CA LEU A 168 3.29 15.97 6.38
C LEU A 168 3.15 14.71 7.26
N MET A 169 2.05 14.60 8.02
CA MET A 169 1.77 13.46 8.89
C MET A 169 1.52 12.21 8.04
N ASN A 170 0.73 12.36 6.96
CA ASN A 170 0.49 11.29 6.00
C ASN A 170 1.79 10.80 5.35
N LEU A 171 2.66 11.73 4.89
CA LEU A 171 3.97 11.39 4.34
C LEU A 171 4.87 10.65 5.34
N HIS A 172 4.83 11.04 6.62
CA HIS A 172 5.56 10.36 7.68
C HIS A 172 5.06 8.92 7.88
N ASN A 173 3.74 8.74 7.98
CA ASN A 173 3.15 7.41 8.18
C ASN A 173 3.34 6.50 6.96
N ASN A 174 3.29 7.04 5.73
CA ASN A 174 3.65 6.31 4.52
C ASN A 174 5.07 5.76 4.61
N GLU A 175 6.03 6.61 5.00
CA GLU A 175 7.42 6.20 5.13
C GLU A 175 7.61 5.14 6.22
N ALA A 176 6.93 5.27 7.37
CA ALA A 176 6.95 4.24 8.41
C ALA A 176 6.46 2.88 7.89
N GLY A 177 5.43 2.87 7.03
CA GLY A 177 4.96 1.66 6.35
C GLY A 177 6.00 1.01 5.44
N ARG A 178 6.75 1.81 4.66
CA ARG A 178 7.82 1.29 3.80
C ARG A 178 9.02 0.78 4.59
N GLU A 179 9.39 1.50 5.66
CA GLU A 179 10.47 1.08 6.55
C GLU A 179 10.13 -0.23 7.27
N ALA A 180 8.86 -0.49 7.58
CA ALA A 180 8.43 -1.76 8.18
C ALA A 180 8.83 -2.98 7.33
N ILE A 181 8.63 -2.93 6.01
CA ILE A 181 9.02 -4.03 5.11
C ILE A 181 10.53 -4.21 5.09
N SER A 182 11.27 -3.11 5.01
CA SER A 182 12.74 -3.13 5.00
C SER A 182 13.30 -3.77 6.27
N ARG A 183 12.68 -3.44 7.43
CA ARG A 183 13.09 -3.94 8.74
C ARG A 183 12.77 -5.42 8.94
N LEU A 184 11.65 -5.88 8.38
CA LEU A 184 11.16 -7.25 8.55
C LEU A 184 11.68 -8.23 7.49
N MET A 185 12.50 -7.78 6.53
CA MET A 185 13.17 -8.69 5.60
C MET A 185 14.00 -9.71 6.36
N LYS A 186 13.92 -10.97 5.93
CA LYS A 186 14.68 -12.07 6.53
C LYS A 186 15.49 -12.82 5.47
N MET A 187 16.62 -13.38 5.90
CA MET A 187 17.34 -14.35 5.07
C MET A 187 16.52 -15.65 5.04
N GLN A 188 16.15 -16.08 3.84
CA GLN A 188 15.62 -17.42 3.61
C GLN A 188 16.72 -18.26 2.96
N CYS A 189 16.84 -19.51 3.37
CA CYS A 189 17.80 -20.45 2.83
C CYS A 189 17.09 -21.72 2.36
N ARG A 190 17.52 -22.26 1.23
CA ARG A 190 17.20 -23.64 0.82
C ARG A 190 18.44 -24.50 0.94
N CYS A 191 18.25 -25.69 1.47
CA CYS A 191 19.28 -26.70 1.65
C CYS A 191 19.27 -27.66 0.47
N HIS A 192 20.46 -28.01 0.00
CA HIS A 192 20.68 -28.79 -1.23
C HIS A 192 21.52 -30.05 -1.00
N GLY A 193 21.80 -30.42 0.24
CA GLY A 193 22.56 -31.62 0.57
C GLY A 193 21.76 -32.92 0.39
N VAL A 194 22.48 -34.04 0.29
CA VAL A 194 21.91 -35.38 0.16
C VAL A 194 20.89 -35.63 1.28
N SER A 195 19.74 -36.22 0.94
CA SER A 195 18.63 -36.49 1.87
C SER A 195 18.11 -35.26 2.63
N GLY A 196 18.26 -34.06 2.08
CA GLY A 196 17.81 -32.82 2.71
C GLY A 196 18.80 -32.18 3.69
N SER A 197 20.06 -32.64 3.70
CA SER A 197 21.13 -32.01 4.49
C SER A 197 21.34 -30.53 4.12
N CYS A 198 21.72 -29.71 5.10
CA CYS A 198 22.00 -28.27 4.95
C CYS A 198 23.48 -27.92 4.87
N GLU A 199 24.36 -28.90 4.62
CA GLU A 199 25.80 -28.69 4.43
C GLU A 199 26.09 -27.73 3.27
N LEU A 200 25.38 -27.90 2.16
CA LEU A 200 25.27 -26.91 1.09
C LEU A 200 23.91 -26.24 1.16
N LYS A 201 23.89 -24.91 1.27
CA LYS A 201 22.65 -24.13 1.25
C LYS A 201 22.81 -22.84 0.46
N THR A 202 21.75 -22.44 -0.22
CA THR A 202 21.67 -21.17 -0.93
C THR A 202 20.71 -20.27 -0.16
N CYS A 203 21.19 -19.08 0.22
CA CYS A 203 20.42 -18.10 0.96
C CYS A 203 20.17 -16.84 0.14
N TRP A 204 19.03 -16.20 0.37
CA TRP A 204 18.66 -14.90 -0.20
C TRP A 204 17.84 -14.08 0.78
N ARG A 205 17.88 -12.76 0.62
CA ARG A 205 16.96 -11.85 1.32
C ARG A 205 15.57 -11.95 0.69
N SER A 206 14.57 -12.23 1.51
CA SER A 206 13.17 -12.33 1.09
C SER A 206 12.31 -11.34 1.87
N ILE A 207 11.30 -10.78 1.20
CA ILE A 207 10.32 -9.92 1.85
C ILE A 207 9.47 -10.75 2.84
N PRO A 208 9.00 -10.15 3.95
CA PRO A 208 8.14 -10.83 4.90
C PRO A 208 6.77 -11.18 4.31
N THR A 209 6.03 -12.05 4.98
CA THR A 209 4.59 -12.21 4.72
C THR A 209 3.86 -10.92 5.07
N PHE A 210 2.81 -10.58 4.34
CA PHE A 210 2.08 -9.34 4.60
C PHE A 210 1.38 -9.35 5.97
N SER A 211 1.01 -10.54 6.48
CA SER A 211 0.50 -10.68 7.86
C SER A 211 1.50 -10.18 8.90
N ALA A 212 2.77 -10.58 8.80
CA ALA A 212 3.80 -10.13 9.74
C ALA A 212 4.02 -8.61 9.69
N VAL A 213 3.89 -8.00 8.50
CA VAL A 213 3.91 -6.54 8.35
C VAL A 213 2.68 -5.90 8.99
N GLY A 214 1.50 -6.50 8.80
CA GLY A 214 0.25 -6.09 9.43
C GLY A 214 0.32 -6.09 10.96
N ASP A 215 0.83 -7.18 11.54
CA ASP A 215 1.00 -7.34 12.99
C ASP A 215 1.98 -6.30 13.54
N TYR A 216 3.13 -6.11 12.87
CA TYR A 216 4.10 -5.09 13.24
C TYR A 216 3.52 -3.67 13.21
N LEU A 217 2.80 -3.32 12.14
CA LEU A 217 2.16 -2.01 12.03
C LEU A 217 1.01 -1.86 13.02
N LYS A 218 0.33 -2.94 13.38
CA LYS A 218 -0.73 -2.94 14.39
C LYS A 218 -0.18 -2.62 15.77
N ASP A 219 1.00 -3.14 16.10
CA ASP A 219 1.73 -2.79 17.31
C ASP A 219 2.13 -1.31 17.33
N LYS A 220 2.65 -0.81 16.20
CA LYS A 220 2.95 0.63 16.05
C LYS A 220 1.69 1.51 16.13
N TYR A 221 0.53 1.00 15.72
CA TYR A 221 -0.76 1.69 15.86
C TYR A 221 -1.18 1.81 17.33
N ASN A 222 -1.01 0.75 18.12
CA ASN A 222 -1.33 0.76 19.55
C ASN A 222 -0.48 1.83 20.28
N GLY A 223 0.80 1.93 19.92
CA GLY A 223 1.75 2.94 20.42
C GLY A 223 1.73 4.30 19.71
N ALA A 224 0.77 4.56 18.80
CA ALA A 224 0.80 5.76 17.97
C ALA A 224 0.71 7.07 18.78
N ARG A 225 1.54 8.05 18.41
CA ARG A 225 1.72 9.30 19.17
C ARG A 225 0.87 10.45 18.62
N GLN A 226 0.21 11.17 19.52
CA GLN A 226 -0.53 12.37 19.16
C GLN A 226 0.40 13.58 19.01
N TYR A 227 0.47 14.15 17.82
CA TYR A 227 1.15 15.42 17.56
C TYR A 227 0.36 16.59 18.15
N LYS A 228 0.87 17.14 19.25
CA LYS A 228 0.37 18.40 19.83
C LYS A 228 1.22 19.56 19.32
N ARG A 229 0.61 20.51 18.62
CA ARG A 229 1.32 21.72 18.17
C ARG A 229 1.74 22.54 19.39
N LYS A 230 3.04 22.68 19.65
CA LYS A 230 3.55 23.59 20.71
C LYS A 230 3.04 25.01 20.41
N LYS A 231 2.16 25.55 21.26
CA LYS A 231 1.78 26.97 21.23
C LYS A 231 3.02 27.78 21.60
N ARG A 232 3.58 28.52 20.63
CA ARG A 232 4.68 29.45 20.92
C ARG A 232 4.14 30.60 21.78
N SER A 233 4.68 30.79 22.98
CA SER A 233 4.43 31.98 23.80
C SER A 233 4.83 33.25 23.03
N ARG A 234 4.15 34.38 23.30
CA ARG A 234 4.42 35.67 22.66
C ARG A 234 5.89 36.12 22.83
N SER A 235 6.55 35.75 23.94
CA SER A 235 7.97 36.08 24.19
C SER A 235 8.95 35.34 23.25
N SER A 236 8.65 34.10 22.83
CA SER A 236 9.53 33.35 21.92
C SER A 236 9.50 33.88 20.47
N ARG A 237 8.45 34.60 20.08
CA ARG A 237 8.38 35.27 18.76
C ARG A 237 9.29 36.50 18.68
N ARG A 238 9.52 37.22 19.79
CA ARG A 238 10.40 38.39 19.84
C ARG A 238 11.89 37.99 19.78
N ARG A 239 12.30 36.91 20.47
CA ARG A 239 13.68 36.37 20.42
C ARG A 239 14.11 35.80 19.06
N ASP A 240 13.19 35.41 18.20
CA ASP A 240 13.53 34.84 16.88
C ASP A 240 13.79 35.92 15.81
N ARG A 241 13.28 37.16 16.01
CA ARG A 241 13.54 38.30 15.12
C ARG A 241 14.98 38.82 15.26
N SER A 242 15.56 38.77 16.46
CA SER A 242 16.93 39.20 16.73
C SER A 242 18.01 38.17 16.36
N ARG A 243 17.66 36.91 16.05
CA ARG A 243 18.60 35.84 15.63
C ARG A 243 18.48 35.46 14.15
N GLY A 244 17.97 36.37 13.32
CA GLY A 244 17.51 36.15 11.93
C GLY A 244 18.51 35.56 10.91
N ARG A 245 19.79 35.39 11.23
CA ARG A 245 20.81 34.88 10.28
C ARG A 245 21.24 33.41 10.47
N ARG A 246 21.13 32.80 11.66
CA ARG A 246 21.64 31.41 11.88
C ARG A 246 20.65 30.28 11.57
N LYS A 247 19.37 30.58 11.35
CA LYS A 247 18.31 29.56 11.21
C LYS A 247 18.05 29.05 9.79
N ARG A 248 18.72 29.60 8.75
CA ARG A 248 18.53 29.16 7.36
C ARG A 248 19.04 27.73 7.10
N ARG A 249 20.04 27.24 7.86
CA ARG A 249 20.54 25.86 7.75
C ARG A 249 19.62 24.78 8.35
N SER A 250 18.70 25.13 9.25
CA SER A 250 17.78 24.17 9.92
C SER A 250 16.48 23.90 9.13
N ARG A 251 16.25 24.58 8.00
CA ARG A 251 15.07 24.37 7.13
C ARG A 251 15.02 23.00 6.43
N ARG A 252 16.05 22.16 6.58
CA ARG A 252 16.09 20.79 6.05
C ARG A 252 15.36 19.74 6.88
N ASN A 253 15.00 20.00 8.14
CA ASN A 253 14.18 19.06 8.91
C ASN A 253 12.68 19.28 8.64
N ARG A 254 12.25 18.91 7.42
CA ARG A 254 10.85 18.66 7.05
C ARG A 254 10.38 17.26 7.51
N ARG A 255 10.86 16.79 8.66
CA ARG A 255 10.48 15.49 9.22
C ARG A 255 9.74 15.76 10.52
N PHE A 256 8.75 14.92 10.83
CA PHE A 256 8.14 15.00 12.16
C PHE A 256 9.21 14.72 13.22
N PRO A 257 9.14 15.39 14.39
CA PRO A 257 10.10 15.21 15.47
C PRO A 257 9.81 13.92 16.26
N VAL A 258 9.71 12.79 15.56
CA VAL A 258 9.41 11.46 16.09
C VAL A 258 10.30 10.42 15.41
N GLY A 259 10.36 9.21 15.97
CA GLY A 259 11.05 8.09 15.33
C GLY A 259 10.46 7.80 13.95
N LYS A 260 11.27 7.33 13.01
CA LYS A 260 10.81 7.04 11.64
C LYS A 260 9.86 5.84 11.58
N ASP A 261 9.96 4.94 12.55
CA ASP A 261 9.13 3.76 12.73
C ASP A 261 7.91 4.00 13.64
N GLU A 262 7.70 5.24 14.12
CA GLU A 262 6.54 5.61 14.93
C GLU A 262 5.40 6.12 14.05
N LEU A 263 4.16 5.69 14.33
CA LEU A 263 2.97 6.26 13.72
C LEU A 263 2.50 7.51 14.46
N VAL A 264 2.07 8.52 13.70
CA VAL A 264 1.69 9.84 14.23
C VAL A 264 0.29 10.21 13.79
N HIS A 265 -0.49 10.77 14.72
CA HIS A 265 -1.82 11.31 14.47
C HIS A 265 -1.98 12.71 15.08
N ILE A 266 -2.93 13.54 14.64
CA ILE A 266 -3.11 14.91 15.16
C ILE A 266 -4.30 14.98 16.11
N HIS A 267 -5.41 14.34 15.74
CA HIS A 267 -6.67 14.36 16.48
C HIS A 267 -6.88 13.05 17.23
N LYS A 268 -7.60 13.10 18.36
CA LYS A 268 -8.04 11.88 19.04
C LYS A 268 -9.05 11.14 18.17
N SER A 269 -9.07 9.81 18.27
CA SER A 269 -10.06 8.99 17.60
C SER A 269 -11.47 9.31 18.13
N PRO A 270 -12.49 9.38 17.27
CA PRO A 270 -13.88 9.52 17.69
C PRO A 270 -14.38 8.25 18.39
N ASN A 271 -15.58 8.33 18.97
CA ASN A 271 -16.30 7.14 19.42
C ASN A 271 -16.84 6.37 18.22
N TYR A 272 -16.39 5.12 18.03
CA TYR A 272 -16.82 4.24 16.95
C TYR A 272 -18.04 3.36 17.27
N CYS A 273 -18.52 3.38 18.52
CA CYS A 273 -19.65 2.56 18.97
C CYS A 273 -20.97 2.99 18.34
N VAL A 274 -21.20 4.31 18.26
CA VAL A 274 -22.44 4.90 17.79
C VAL A 274 -22.30 5.32 16.33
N LYS A 275 -23.34 5.03 15.53
CA LYS A 275 -23.41 5.43 14.13
C LYS A 275 -23.41 6.97 14.03
N ASP A 276 -22.49 7.52 13.25
CA ASP A 276 -22.40 8.94 12.93
C ASP A 276 -22.14 9.09 11.42
N PRO A 277 -23.19 9.29 10.60
CA PRO A 277 -23.05 9.42 9.15
C PRO A 277 -22.18 10.61 8.72
N LYS A 278 -22.17 11.71 9.49
CA LYS A 278 -21.37 12.90 9.17
C LYS A 278 -19.87 12.62 9.28
N LYS A 279 -19.49 11.67 10.14
CA LYS A 279 -18.11 11.19 10.30
C LYS A 279 -17.86 9.86 9.60
N GLY A 280 -18.80 9.34 8.80
CA GLY A 280 -18.66 8.03 8.15
C GLY A 280 -18.54 6.85 9.12
N ILE A 281 -19.03 6.99 10.37
CA ILE A 281 -18.97 5.94 11.38
C ILE A 281 -20.24 5.12 11.31
N LEU A 282 -20.12 3.81 11.10
CA LEU A 282 -21.26 2.90 10.97
C LEU A 282 -21.82 2.43 12.32
N GLY A 283 -21.03 2.53 13.39
CA GLY A 283 -21.35 1.96 14.70
C GLY A 283 -20.92 0.50 14.83
N THR A 284 -21.16 -0.11 16.01
CA THR A 284 -20.83 -1.52 16.27
C THR A 284 -22.05 -2.45 16.39
N TYR A 285 -23.26 -1.92 16.20
CA TYR A 285 -24.50 -2.70 16.18
C TYR A 285 -24.43 -3.85 15.16
N GLY A 286 -24.89 -5.05 15.56
CA GLY A 286 -24.96 -6.23 14.69
C GLY A 286 -23.61 -6.87 14.34
N ARG A 287 -22.49 -6.40 14.92
CA ARG A 287 -21.17 -7.00 14.69
C ARG A 287 -21.00 -8.28 15.50
N TYR A 288 -20.38 -9.30 14.90
CA TYR A 288 -19.95 -10.49 15.61
C TYR A 288 -18.88 -10.14 16.63
N CYS A 289 -19.02 -10.68 17.85
CA CYS A 289 -18.07 -10.51 18.93
C CYS A 289 -17.68 -11.87 19.53
N ASN A 290 -16.54 -11.89 20.19
CA ASN A 290 -16.04 -13.09 20.86
C ASN A 290 -16.21 -12.95 22.38
N LYS A 291 -17.00 -13.84 22.99
CA LYS A 291 -17.26 -13.82 24.44
C LYS A 291 -16.04 -14.23 25.27
N THR A 292 -15.16 -15.10 24.74
CA THR A 292 -13.99 -15.60 25.47
C THR A 292 -12.76 -14.70 25.32
N SER A 293 -12.76 -13.81 24.33
CA SER A 293 -11.65 -12.88 24.11
C SER A 293 -11.64 -11.75 25.15
N ARG A 294 -10.43 -11.31 25.50
CA ARG A 294 -10.17 -10.09 26.29
C ARG A 294 -9.67 -8.93 25.43
N GLY A 295 -9.56 -9.13 24.12
CA GLY A 295 -9.05 -8.16 23.15
C GLY A 295 -10.13 -7.23 22.60
N ALA A 296 -9.80 -6.49 21.54
CA ALA A 296 -10.72 -5.55 20.89
C ALA A 296 -11.92 -6.23 20.20
N ASP A 297 -11.85 -7.54 19.97
CA ASP A 297 -12.93 -8.40 19.47
C ASP A 297 -13.86 -8.93 20.59
N SER A 298 -13.50 -8.68 21.86
CA SER A 298 -14.31 -9.06 23.01
C SER A 298 -15.69 -8.42 22.96
N CYS A 299 -16.73 -9.16 23.32
CA CYS A 299 -18.09 -8.62 23.38
C CYS A 299 -18.23 -7.41 24.31
N ASP A 300 -17.49 -7.36 25.42
CA ASP A 300 -17.56 -6.25 26.37
C ASP A 300 -17.06 -4.93 25.76
N LEU A 301 -15.95 -5.01 25.01
CA LEU A 301 -15.31 -3.87 24.35
C LEU A 301 -15.98 -3.52 23.02
N LEU A 302 -16.25 -4.51 22.17
CA LEU A 302 -16.79 -4.32 20.82
C LEU A 302 -18.24 -3.82 20.85
N CYS A 303 -19.04 -4.32 21.79
CA CYS A 303 -20.43 -3.90 21.95
C CYS A 303 -20.58 -2.66 22.85
N CYS A 304 -19.47 -2.16 23.41
CA CYS A 304 -19.40 -0.93 24.19
C CYS A 304 -20.34 -0.93 25.40
N GLY A 305 -20.43 -2.07 26.10
CA GLY A 305 -21.29 -2.23 27.28
C GLY A 305 -22.80 -2.38 26.99
N ARG A 306 -23.25 -2.38 25.73
CA ARG A 306 -24.67 -2.55 25.35
C ARG A 306 -25.18 -4.00 25.45
N GLY A 307 -24.28 -4.94 25.70
CA GLY A 307 -24.54 -6.38 25.65
C GLY A 307 -24.59 -6.93 24.22
N TYR A 308 -24.90 -8.21 24.11
CA TYR A 308 -24.94 -8.96 22.85
C TYR A 308 -26.11 -9.96 22.84
N ASN A 309 -26.57 -10.31 21.65
CA ASN A 309 -27.49 -11.40 21.39
C ASN A 309 -26.68 -12.67 21.12
N THR A 310 -27.18 -13.81 21.62
CA THR A 310 -26.60 -15.13 21.34
C THR A 310 -27.59 -15.92 20.49
N GLN A 311 -27.11 -16.47 19.38
CA GLN A 311 -27.87 -17.35 18.50
C GLN A 311 -27.10 -18.64 18.30
N VAL A 312 -27.77 -19.79 18.43
CA VAL A 312 -27.16 -21.08 18.15
C VAL A 312 -27.24 -21.30 16.65
N VAL A 313 -26.09 -21.35 15.98
CA VAL A 313 -26.01 -21.59 14.54
C VAL A 313 -25.46 -23.00 14.30
N ARG A 314 -26.14 -23.74 13.43
CA ARG A 314 -25.71 -25.06 12.97
C ARG A 314 -24.64 -24.90 11.89
N TYR A 315 -23.38 -25.18 12.22
CA TYR A 315 -22.27 -25.20 11.29
C TYR A 315 -22.10 -26.61 10.70
N VAL A 316 -21.99 -26.69 9.38
CA VAL A 316 -21.84 -27.96 8.67
C VAL A 316 -20.50 -27.95 7.96
N GLU A 317 -19.62 -28.89 8.32
CA GLU A 317 -18.28 -28.98 7.75
C GLU A 317 -17.90 -30.41 7.38
N ARG A 318 -16.90 -30.54 6.51
CA ARG A 318 -16.31 -31.84 6.18
C ARG A 318 -15.29 -32.19 7.25
N CYS A 319 -15.49 -33.31 7.91
CA CYS A 319 -14.66 -33.80 9.01
C CYS A 319 -14.22 -35.24 8.76
N HIS A 320 -13.27 -35.73 9.58
CA HIS A 320 -12.78 -37.11 9.52
C HIS A 320 -12.41 -37.55 8.10
N CYS A 321 -11.73 -36.66 7.37
CA CYS A 321 -11.28 -36.91 6.01
C CYS A 321 -10.20 -37.98 5.98
N LYS A 322 -10.42 -39.04 5.19
CA LYS A 322 -9.44 -40.10 4.92
C LYS A 322 -9.00 -40.02 3.47
N PHE A 323 -7.69 -40.01 3.26
CA PHE A 323 -7.11 -40.18 1.94
C PHE A 323 -7.25 -41.64 1.53
N VAL A 324 -7.90 -41.89 0.39
CA VAL A 324 -7.98 -43.21 -0.21
C VAL A 324 -6.84 -43.29 -1.23
N TRP A 325 -5.92 -44.25 -1.03
CA TRP A 325 -4.82 -44.46 -1.98
C TRP A 325 -5.41 -44.79 -3.36
N CYS A 326 -4.90 -44.11 -4.39
CA CYS A 326 -5.57 -43.85 -5.68
C CYS A 326 -6.67 -42.75 -5.65
N CYS A 327 -6.24 -41.59 -5.11
CA CYS A 327 -6.44 -40.21 -5.60
C CYS A 327 -7.64 -39.38 -5.14
N TYR A 328 -8.37 -39.77 -4.08
CA TYR A 328 -9.41 -38.88 -3.55
C TYR A 328 -9.51 -38.91 -2.03
N VAL A 329 -10.04 -37.81 -1.49
CA VAL A 329 -10.27 -37.64 -0.06
C VAL A 329 -11.76 -37.88 0.21
N LYS A 330 -12.06 -38.91 0.98
CA LYS A 330 -13.42 -39.19 1.46
C LYS A 330 -13.58 -38.58 2.84
N CYS A 331 -14.51 -37.65 3.00
CA CYS A 331 -14.82 -37.02 4.28
C CYS A 331 -16.25 -37.38 4.70
N LYS A 332 -16.50 -37.33 6.01
CA LYS A 332 -17.86 -37.32 6.55
C LYS A 332 -18.34 -35.87 6.66
N THR A 333 -19.65 -35.69 6.71
CA THR A 333 -20.25 -34.40 7.05
C THR A 333 -20.48 -34.35 8.55
N CYS A 334 -19.81 -33.44 9.24
CA CYS A 334 -20.05 -33.16 10.65
C CYS A 334 -20.95 -31.94 10.77
N VAL A 335 -21.75 -31.97 11.83
CA VAL A 335 -22.64 -30.89 12.20
C VAL A 335 -22.26 -30.49 13.62
N THR A 336 -21.90 -29.23 13.81
CA THR A 336 -21.60 -28.65 15.11
C THR A 336 -22.53 -27.48 15.37
N ASN A 337 -23.06 -27.39 16.58
CA ASN A 337 -23.85 -26.23 17.00
C ASN A 337 -22.89 -25.26 17.70
N VAL A 338 -22.81 -24.03 17.20
CA VAL A 338 -21.91 -23.00 17.73
C VAL A 338 -22.72 -21.79 18.14
N ASP A 339 -22.43 -21.29 19.34
CA ASP A 339 -22.99 -20.05 19.85
C ASP A 339 -22.33 -18.87 19.14
N VAL A 340 -23.14 -18.11 18.41
CA VAL A 340 -22.70 -16.91 17.71
C VAL A 340 -23.23 -15.69 18.44
N HIS A 341 -22.33 -14.79 18.83
CA HIS A 341 -22.66 -13.57 19.57
C HIS A 341 -22.62 -12.34 18.66
N THR A 342 -23.65 -11.49 18.72
CA THR A 342 -23.76 -10.25 17.94
C THR A 342 -24.11 -9.06 18.82
N CYS A 343 -23.47 -7.92 18.62
CA CYS A 343 -23.71 -6.73 19.44
C CYS A 343 -25.13 -6.16 19.26
N LYS A 344 -25.74 -5.76 20.38
CA LYS A 344 -27.01 -5.03 20.42
C LYS A 344 -26.89 -3.55 20.03
#